data_AF-A0A5J4WKL5-F1
#
_entry.id   AF-A0A5J4WKL5-F1
#
_cell.length_a   1.000
_cell.length_b   1.000
_cell.length_c   1.000
_cell.angle_alpha   90.00
_cell.angle_beta   90.00
_cell.angle_gamma   90.00
#
_symmetry.space_group_name_H-M   'P 1'
#
loop_
_entity.id
_entity.type
_entity.pdbx_description
1 polymer ?
#
loop_
_entity_poly.entity_id
_entity_poly.type
_entity_poly.pdbx_seq_one_letter_code
_entity_poly.pdbx_strand_id
1 'polypeptide(L)'
;MQSTVRNYNEINFKTTTYNGIAIIVRSTDEWVNASKMVMTLTKNDKSRLDELFKSVNWIKYYNYFKQQQQKLTPEITEVTFYEENNTYPKNLRGYYVHPKLVNYTAIWASPQYASDVGEIMDSINKNSLAQHITFEKNARRTID
;
A
#
# COMPACT_ATOMS: atom_id res chain seq x y z
N MET A 1 17.34 8.08 3.27
CA MET A 1 17.41 6.87 4.12
C MET A 1 18.03 5.75 3.31
N GLN A 2 19.09 5.10 3.81
CA GLN A 2 19.69 3.93 3.18
C GLN A 2 18.74 2.73 3.32
N SER A 3 18.42 2.07 2.22
CA SER A 3 17.64 0.83 2.24
C SER A 3 18.45 -0.27 2.93
N THR A 4 17.83 -0.97 3.88
CA THR A 4 18.46 -2.13 4.54
C THR A 4 17.88 -3.40 3.95
N VAL A 5 18.76 -4.32 3.52
CA VAL A 5 18.39 -5.66 3.05
C VAL A 5 18.52 -6.66 4.21
N ARG A 6 17.51 -7.52 4.37
CA ARG A 6 17.51 -8.64 5.34
C ARG A 6 17.20 -9.93 4.60
N ASN A 7 17.85 -11.02 4.98
CA ASN A 7 17.68 -12.31 4.34
C ASN A 7 17.11 -13.32 5.34
N TYR A 8 16.20 -14.18 4.87
CA TYR A 8 15.74 -15.37 5.58
C TYR A 8 15.59 -16.51 4.58
N ASN A 9 16.43 -17.54 4.72
CA ASN A 9 16.67 -18.54 3.67
C ASN A 9 17.04 -17.83 2.34
N GLU A 10 16.37 -18.17 1.24
CA GLU A 10 16.53 -17.57 -0.09
C GLU A 10 15.62 -16.34 -0.31
N ILE A 11 14.88 -15.89 0.72
CA ILE A 11 13.97 -14.77 0.62
C ILE A 11 14.66 -13.49 1.11
N ASN A 12 14.69 -12.48 0.24
CA ASN A 12 15.23 -11.17 0.53
C ASN A 12 14.10 -10.19 0.90
N PHE A 13 14.36 -9.33 1.89
CA PHE A 13 13.45 -8.28 2.34
C PHE A 13 14.15 -6.93 2.25
N LYS A 14 13.48 -5.93 1.66
CA LYS A 14 13.97 -4.56 1.55
C LYS A 14 13.18 -3.63 2.47
N THR A 15 13.87 -2.81 3.25
CA THR A 15 13.25 -1.66 3.93
C THR A 15 13.29 -0.46 2.99
N THR A 16 12.12 0.11 2.69
CA THR A 16 11.97 1.27 1.81
C THR A 16 10.93 2.24 2.37
N THR A 17 10.69 3.36 1.68
CA THR A 17 9.68 4.35 2.03
C THR A 17 8.53 4.32 1.02
N TYR A 18 7.30 4.47 1.50
CA TYR A 18 6.09 4.63 0.70
C TYR A 18 5.25 5.75 1.32
N ASN A 19 4.92 6.82 0.57
CA ASN A 19 4.17 7.98 1.08
C ASN A 19 4.67 8.49 2.45
N GLY A 20 6.00 8.58 2.62
CA GLY A 20 6.62 9.07 3.86
C GLY A 20 6.76 8.05 4.99
N ILE A 21 6.22 6.82 4.86
CA ILE A 21 6.32 5.79 5.90
C ILE A 21 7.33 4.70 5.54
N ALA A 22 8.08 4.22 6.52
CA ALA A 22 8.99 3.09 6.34
C ALA A 22 8.21 1.77 6.27
N ILE A 23 8.44 0.98 5.23
CA ILE A 23 7.81 -0.31 4.99
C ILE A 23 8.87 -1.40 4.75
N ILE A 24 8.53 -2.63 5.15
CA ILE A 24 9.32 -3.82 4.84
C ILE A 24 8.63 -4.55 3.69
N VAL A 25 9.36 -4.79 2.61
CA VAL A 25 8.86 -5.39 1.38
C VAL A 25 9.58 -6.71 1.13
N ARG A 26 8.82 -7.78 0.90
CA ARG A 26 9.36 -9.08 0.47
C ARG A 26 9.71 -9.00 -1.02
N SER A 27 10.92 -9.37 -1.39
CA SER A 27 11.44 -9.10 -2.73
C SER A 27 10.92 -10.07 -3.80
N THR A 28 10.38 -11.22 -3.41
CA THR A 28 9.89 -12.25 -4.34
C THR A 28 8.58 -11.87 -5.04
N ASP A 29 7.74 -11.07 -4.38
CA ASP A 29 6.40 -10.69 -4.86
C ASP A 29 6.04 -9.22 -4.57
N GLU A 30 6.97 -8.48 -3.96
CA GLU A 30 6.79 -7.10 -3.50
C GLU A 30 5.71 -6.91 -2.43
N TRP A 31 5.26 -7.98 -1.76
CA TRP A 31 4.27 -7.85 -0.70
C TRP A 31 4.84 -7.14 0.52
N VAL A 32 4.01 -6.33 1.17
CA VAL A 32 4.41 -5.47 2.27
C VAL A 32 4.04 -6.10 3.59
N ASN A 33 4.97 -6.12 4.55
CA ASN A 33 4.68 -6.54 5.92
C ASN A 33 3.80 -5.48 6.62
N ALA A 34 2.49 -5.65 6.49
CA ALA A 34 1.50 -4.77 7.06
C ALA A 34 1.57 -4.76 8.59
N SER A 35 1.87 -5.89 9.23
CA SER A 35 1.97 -5.93 10.69
C SER A 35 3.03 -4.94 11.21
N LYS A 36 4.24 -4.96 10.62
CA LYS A 36 5.31 -4.04 11.01
C LYS A 36 5.02 -2.59 10.64
N MET A 37 4.38 -2.37 9.50
CA MET A 37 3.92 -1.04 9.11
C MET A 37 2.95 -0.45 10.14
N VAL A 38 1.90 -1.19 10.51
CA VAL A 38 0.90 -0.73 11.49
C VAL A 38 1.51 -0.53 12.87
N MET A 39 2.38 -1.43 13.33
CA MET A 39 3.09 -1.26 14.60
C MET A 39 3.90 0.04 14.64
N THR A 40 4.56 0.37 13.53
CA THR A 40 5.33 1.62 13.39
C THR A 40 4.43 2.85 13.42
N LEU A 41 3.34 2.83 12.63
CA LEU A 41 2.38 3.92 12.54
C LEU A 41 1.66 4.20 13.86
N THR A 42 1.23 3.15 14.55
CA THR A 42 0.46 3.24 15.80
C THR A 42 1.34 3.40 17.04
N LYS A 43 2.68 3.27 16.89
CA LYS A 43 3.65 3.21 17.99
C LYS A 43 3.27 2.15 19.03
N ASN A 44 2.85 0.98 18.55
CA ASN A 44 2.36 -0.13 19.37
C ASN A 44 3.09 -1.43 19.01
N ASP A 45 3.21 -2.34 19.97
CA ASP A 45 3.84 -3.65 19.80
C ASP A 45 2.92 -4.69 19.13
N LYS A 46 1.63 -4.36 18.97
CA LYS A 46 0.63 -5.21 18.30
C LYS A 46 0.03 -4.47 17.11
N SER A 47 -0.06 -5.16 15.97
CA SER A 47 -0.64 -4.58 14.76
C SER A 47 -2.17 -4.54 14.77
N ARG A 48 -2.83 -5.47 15.49
CA ARG A 48 -4.31 -5.58 15.54
C ARG A 48 -4.95 -5.70 14.15
N LEU A 49 -4.20 -6.17 13.15
CA LEU A 49 -4.70 -6.32 11.78
C LEU A 49 -5.82 -7.34 11.65
N ASP A 50 -5.90 -8.28 12.57
CA ASP A 50 -7.03 -9.21 12.65
C ASP A 50 -8.36 -8.47 12.91
N GLU A 51 -8.33 -7.37 13.67
CA GLU A 51 -9.51 -6.52 13.89
C GLU A 51 -9.91 -5.77 12.61
N LEU A 52 -8.92 -5.24 11.88
CA LEU A 52 -9.16 -4.65 10.57
C LEU A 52 -9.81 -5.68 9.64
N PHE A 53 -9.23 -6.88 9.54
CA PHE A 53 -9.66 -7.89 8.59
C PHE A 53 -11.04 -8.49 8.90
N LYS A 54 -11.49 -8.41 10.16
CA LYS A 54 -12.85 -8.77 10.58
C LYS A 54 -13.87 -7.63 10.40
N SER A 55 -13.41 -6.39 10.15
CA SER A 55 -14.31 -5.25 10.04
C SER A 55 -15.16 -5.29 8.77
N VAL A 56 -16.41 -4.82 8.87
CA VAL A 56 -17.34 -4.74 7.74
C VAL A 56 -16.77 -3.86 6.61
N ASN A 57 -16.10 -2.76 6.96
CA ASN A 57 -15.53 -1.84 5.98
C ASN A 57 -14.38 -2.48 5.20
N TRP A 58 -13.51 -3.23 5.88
CA TRP A 58 -12.46 -4.01 5.20
C TRP A 58 -13.05 -5.04 4.26
N ILE A 59 -14.04 -5.83 4.70
CA ILE A 59 -14.65 -6.87 3.88
C ILE A 59 -15.23 -6.26 2.59
N LYS A 60 -15.94 -5.12 2.70
CA LYS A 60 -16.47 -4.39 1.53
C LYS A 60 -15.35 -3.91 0.61
N TYR A 61 -14.34 -3.24 1.15
CA TYR A 61 -13.20 -2.73 0.39
C TYR A 61 -12.43 -3.87 -0.32
N TYR A 62 -12.11 -4.93 0.41
CA TYR A 62 -11.37 -6.08 -0.07
C TYR A 62 -12.12 -6.84 -1.17
N ASN A 63 -13.43 -7.05 -1.01
CA ASN A 63 -14.24 -7.70 -2.05
C ASN A 63 -14.31 -6.86 -3.33
N TYR A 64 -14.49 -5.54 -3.20
CA TYR A 64 -14.43 -4.64 -4.36
C TYR A 64 -13.06 -4.68 -5.03
N PHE A 65 -11.97 -4.61 -4.25
CA PHE A 65 -10.61 -4.71 -4.75
C PHE A 65 -10.37 -6.03 -5.49
N LYS A 66 -10.75 -7.17 -4.88
CA LYS A 66 -10.63 -8.51 -5.47
C LYS A 66 -11.37 -8.59 -6.81
N GLN A 67 -12.59 -8.07 -6.87
CA GLN A 67 -13.36 -8.00 -8.12
C GLN A 67 -12.64 -7.18 -9.20
N GLN A 68 -12.04 -6.04 -8.86
CA GLN A 68 -11.28 -5.25 -9.84
C GLN A 68 -10.02 -5.98 -10.31
N GLN A 69 -9.30 -6.70 -9.43
CA GLN A 69 -8.13 -7.47 -9.85
C GLN A 69 -8.53 -8.65 -10.75
N GLN A 70 -9.62 -9.36 -10.45
CA GLN A 70 -10.07 -10.49 -11.26
C GLN A 70 -10.47 -10.10 -12.69
N LYS A 71 -10.99 -8.88 -12.89
CA LYS A 71 -11.23 -8.34 -14.24
C LYS A 71 -9.96 -8.17 -15.07
N LEU A 72 -8.83 -7.91 -14.41
CA LEU A 72 -7.53 -7.74 -15.07
C LEU A 72 -6.85 -9.09 -15.34
N THR A 73 -7.17 -10.13 -14.55
CA THR A 73 -6.61 -11.48 -14.67
C THR A 73 -7.72 -12.54 -14.58
N PRO A 74 -8.54 -12.72 -15.64
CA PRO A 74 -9.73 -13.59 -15.60
C PRO A 74 -9.40 -15.06 -15.40
N GLU A 75 -8.19 -15.48 -15.76
CA GLU A 75 -7.72 -16.87 -15.70
C GLU A 75 -7.47 -17.37 -14.27
N ILE A 76 -7.35 -16.46 -13.30
CA ILE A 76 -7.06 -16.81 -11.90
C ILE A 76 -8.36 -16.73 -11.09
N THR A 77 -8.89 -17.89 -10.71
CA THR A 77 -10.21 -18.04 -10.05
C THR A 77 -10.16 -17.72 -8.56
N GLU A 78 -9.07 -18.06 -7.87
CA GLU A 78 -8.89 -17.84 -6.44
C GLU A 78 -7.60 -17.10 -6.14
N VAL A 79 -7.71 -15.79 -5.89
CA VAL A 79 -6.59 -14.97 -5.42
C VAL A 79 -6.92 -14.41 -4.04
N THR A 80 -6.04 -14.71 -3.08
CA THR A 80 -5.93 -13.94 -1.83
C THR A 80 -4.86 -12.87 -2.02
N PHE A 81 -5.11 -11.68 -1.48
CA PHE A 81 -4.20 -10.54 -1.60
C PHE A 81 -3.58 -10.15 -0.25
N TYR A 82 -3.70 -11.03 0.74
CA TYR A 82 -2.95 -10.98 1.98
C TYR A 82 -2.77 -12.39 2.53
N GLU A 83 -1.75 -12.57 3.34
CA GLU A 83 -1.43 -13.82 4.01
C GLU A 83 -0.81 -13.56 5.39
N GLU A 84 -0.96 -14.50 6.30
CA GLU A 84 -0.25 -14.48 7.57
C GLU A 84 0.98 -15.37 7.49
N ASN A 85 2.16 -14.80 7.78
CA ASN A 85 3.38 -15.59 7.88
C ASN A 85 3.91 -15.58 9.31
N ASN A 86 3.72 -16.69 10.01
CA ASN A 86 4.21 -16.91 11.37
C ASN A 86 5.53 -17.70 11.44
N THR A 87 6.02 -18.21 10.31
CA THR A 87 7.26 -19.01 10.23
C THR A 87 8.51 -18.14 10.10
N TYR A 88 8.37 -16.91 9.63
CA TYR A 88 9.48 -15.95 9.57
C TYR A 88 9.99 -15.55 10.97
N PRO A 89 11.23 -15.04 11.07
CA PRO A 89 11.78 -14.50 12.31
C PRO A 89 10.90 -13.39 12.91
N LYS A 90 10.99 -13.14 14.22
CA LYS A 90 10.12 -12.18 14.95
C LYS A 90 10.08 -10.76 14.33
N ASN A 91 11.18 -10.32 13.72
CA ASN A 91 11.29 -9.02 13.05
C ASN A 91 10.71 -9.00 11.62
N LEU A 92 10.32 -10.15 11.06
CA LEU A 92 9.77 -10.32 9.71
C LEU A 92 8.41 -11.06 9.67
N ARG A 93 7.99 -11.73 10.75
CA ARG A 93 6.67 -12.36 10.80
C ARG A 93 5.52 -11.36 10.88
N GLY A 94 4.33 -11.81 10.51
CA GLY A 94 3.08 -11.04 10.54
C GLY A 94 2.30 -11.15 9.24
N TYR A 95 1.33 -10.26 9.06
CA TYR A 95 0.55 -10.20 7.83
C TYR A 95 1.34 -9.51 6.72
N TYR A 96 1.37 -10.16 5.57
CA TYR A 96 1.85 -9.60 4.31
C TYR A 96 0.63 -9.27 3.44
N VAL A 97 0.61 -8.06 2.88
CA VAL A 97 -0.49 -7.60 2.01
C VAL A 97 0.07 -7.20 0.65
N HIS A 98 -0.74 -7.40 -0.38
CA HIS A 98 -0.46 -6.91 -1.71
C HIS A 98 -0.25 -5.38 -1.71
N PRO A 99 0.70 -4.82 -2.49
CA PRO A 99 1.04 -3.38 -2.45
C PRO A 99 -0.16 -2.42 -2.58
N LYS A 100 -1.14 -2.78 -3.41
CA LYS A 100 -2.35 -1.96 -3.60
C LYS A 100 -3.26 -1.85 -2.36
N LEU A 101 -3.10 -2.72 -1.36
CA LEU A 101 -3.87 -2.67 -0.10
C LEU A 101 -3.18 -1.80 0.97
N VAL A 102 -1.91 -1.44 0.78
CA VAL A 102 -1.08 -0.72 1.76
C VAL A 102 -1.73 0.59 2.20
N ASN A 103 -2.22 1.39 1.26
CA ASN A 103 -2.84 2.68 1.56
C ASN A 103 -4.03 2.55 2.50
N TYR A 104 -4.95 1.61 2.23
CA TYR A 104 -6.13 1.42 3.07
C TYR A 104 -5.73 0.97 4.48
N THR A 105 -4.80 0.02 4.57
CA THR A 105 -4.28 -0.47 5.85
C THR A 105 -3.60 0.65 6.65
N ALA A 106 -2.80 1.50 6.00
CA ALA A 106 -2.11 2.61 6.65
C ALA A 106 -3.08 3.73 7.09
N ILE A 107 -4.10 4.06 6.28
CA ILE A 107 -5.16 5.01 6.64
C ILE A 107 -5.93 4.53 7.87
N TRP A 108 -6.29 3.25 7.92
CA TRP A 108 -6.95 2.67 9.08
C TRP A 108 -6.07 2.76 10.34
N ALA A 109 -4.77 2.55 10.20
CA ALA A 109 -3.83 2.55 11.31
C ALA A 109 -3.47 3.96 11.83
N SER A 110 -3.50 4.98 10.97
CA SER A 110 -3.03 6.33 11.33
C SER A 110 -3.87 7.43 10.67
N PRO A 111 -4.63 8.20 11.45
CA PRO A 111 -5.30 9.41 10.97
C PRO A 111 -4.33 10.46 10.41
N GLN A 112 -3.12 10.55 10.97
CA GLN A 112 -2.08 11.45 10.45
C GLN A 112 -1.65 11.04 9.04
N TYR A 113 -1.41 9.75 8.81
CA TYR A 113 -1.08 9.25 7.48
C TYR A 113 -2.20 9.55 6.47
N ALA A 114 -3.47 9.43 6.90
CA ALA A 114 -4.60 9.77 6.05
C ALA A 114 -4.60 11.26 5.64
N SER A 115 -4.24 12.17 6.56
CA SER A 115 -4.07 13.60 6.25
C SER A 115 -2.92 13.84 5.27
N ASP A 116 -1.74 13.27 5.56
CA ASP A 116 -0.53 13.45 4.75
C ASP A 116 -0.74 12.95 3.31
N VAL A 117 -1.39 11.79 3.14
CA VAL A 117 -1.75 11.26 1.80
C VAL A 117 -2.79 12.13 1.10
N GLY A 118 -3.74 12.71 1.85
CA GLY A 118 -4.69 13.68 1.31
C GLY A 118 -3.99 14.87 0.67
N GLU A 119 -2.99 15.45 1.35
CA GLU A 119 -2.20 16.55 0.81
C GLU A 119 -1.40 16.17 -0.44
N ILE A 120 -0.81 14.96 -0.45
CA ILE A 120 -0.12 14.42 -1.64
C ILE A 120 -1.09 14.32 -2.82
N MET A 121 -2.28 13.77 -2.60
CA MET A 121 -3.30 13.60 -3.65
C MET A 121 -3.82 14.95 -4.15
N ASP A 122 -4.04 15.92 -3.25
CA ASP A 122 -4.45 17.28 -3.62
C ASP A 122 -3.38 18.00 -4.45
N SER A 123 -2.10 17.82 -4.11
CA SER A 123 -0.99 18.37 -4.89
C SER A 123 -0.94 17.76 -6.30
N ILE A 124 -1.08 16.44 -6.41
CA ILE A 124 -1.14 15.74 -7.71
C ILE A 124 -2.32 16.22 -8.54
N ASN A 125 -3.49 16.40 -7.94
CA ASN A 125 -4.68 16.88 -8.63
C ASN A 125 -4.51 18.31 -9.16
N LYS A 126 -3.97 19.22 -8.34
CA LYS A 126 -3.66 20.60 -8.74
C LYS A 126 -2.68 20.63 -9.92
N ASN A 127 -1.61 19.83 -9.85
CA ASN A 127 -0.59 19.77 -10.90
C ASN A 127 -1.15 19.19 -12.21
N SER A 128 -1.94 18.12 -12.13
CA SER A 128 -2.58 17.51 -13.31
C SER A 128 -3.53 18.47 -14.01
N LEU A 129 -4.32 19.24 -13.25
CA LEU A 129 -5.22 20.26 -13.79
C LEU A 129 -4.45 21.41 -14.46
N ALA A 130 -3.39 21.90 -13.81
CA ALA A 130 -2.56 22.96 -14.36
C ALA A 130 -1.88 22.54 -15.68
N GLN A 131 -1.41 21.30 -15.77
CA GLN A 131 -0.85 20.73 -17.00
C GLN A 131 -1.90 20.68 -18.11
N HIS A 132 -3.10 20.18 -17.81
CA HIS A 132 -4.20 20.11 -18.77
C HIS A 132 -4.55 21.50 -19.36
N ILE A 133 -4.74 22.51 -18.49
CA ILE A 133 -5.01 23.89 -18.92
C ILE A 133 -3.88 24.44 -19.81
N THR A 134 -2.63 24.13 -19.47
CA THR A 134 -1.47 24.56 -20.25
C THR A 134 -1.46 23.92 -21.64
N PHE A 135 -1.75 22.62 -21.73
CA PHE A 135 -1.87 21.92 -23.01
C PHE A 135 -3.00 22.49 -23.88
N GLU A 136 -4.17 22.76 -23.31
CA GLU A 136 -5.28 23.39 -24.05
C GLU A 136 -4.92 24.79 -24.57
N LYS A 137 -4.28 25.61 -23.74
CA LYS A 137 -3.87 26.97 -24.12
C LYS A 137 -2.85 26.95 -25.26
N ASN A 138 -1.89 26.02 -25.20
CA ASN A 138 -0.89 25.86 -26.26
C ASN A 138 -1.53 25.32 -27.54
N ALA A 139 -2.44 24.36 -27.45
CA ALA A 139 -3.17 23.85 -28.61
C ALA A 139 -3.95 24.96 -29.34
N ARG A 140 -4.61 25.86 -28.59
CA ARG A 140 -5.34 27.00 -29.19
C ARG A 140 -4.41 27.98 -29.92
N ARG A 141 -3.22 28.25 -29.37
CA ARG A 141 -2.23 29.18 -29.98
C ARG A 141 -1.61 28.66 -31.29
N THR A 142 -1.67 27.36 -31.55
CA THR A 142 -1.11 26.77 -32.78
C THR A 142 -2.13 26.70 -33.92
N ILE A 143 -3.39 27.05 -33.65
CA ILE A 143 -4.49 27.03 -34.62
C ILE A 143 -4.77 28.44 -35.17
N ASP A 144 -4.30 29.48 -34.48
CA ASP A 144 -4.29 30.89 -34.91
C ASP A 144 -2.95 31.25 -35.60
#